data_AF-A0A382BIS3-F1
#
_entry.id   AF-A0A382BIS3-F1
#
_cell.length_a   1.000
_cell.length_b   1.000
_cell.length_c   1.000
_cell.angle_alpha   90.00
_cell.angle_beta   90.00
_cell.angle_gamma   90.00
#
_symmetry.space_group_name_H-M   'P 1'
#
loop_
_entity.id
_entity.type
_entity.pdbx_description
1 polymer ?
#
loop_
_entity_poly.entity_id
_entity_poly.type
_entity_poly.pdbx_seq_one_letter_code
_entity_poly.pdbx_strand_id
1 'polypeptide(L)'
;MGTKKTNSNILLKPFYGTGSKPGEYPFTNGVYPNMYRERLWTMRQYAGFTSAEESNKRYRYLIDQGVMGLSIAFDLPTQTGYDSDHVMAFGEIGKVGVPICSMADMEILFNDIKLDKVSISMTINSTAAILLAFIIAVAEKQGISRDNLNGTIQNDILKEYIARGTYIYPPKSSMRIITDIFEFCSNEMPKWNTISISGYHIREAGSTAVEELAFTLANGIAYVQAAIDKGLDVNSFGKRISFFFNCHNHFFEEIAKFRAARRIWATIMKKRFSATEPKAMMCRFHTQTAGSTLQAQQIDNNVVRTTLQATAAVLGGTQSLHTNSRDEALALPTEKSAKLALRTQQIIAHESGIPDVADPLAGSEYI
;
A
#
# COMPACT_ATOMS: atom_id res chain seq x y z
N MET A 1 -24.56 -9.67 10.41
CA MET A 1 -24.30 -8.23 10.19
C MET A 1 -25.57 -7.45 10.47
N GLY A 2 -25.49 -6.39 11.27
CA GLY A 2 -26.64 -5.56 11.58
C GLY A 2 -27.16 -4.81 10.36
N THR A 3 -28.47 -4.56 10.34
CA THR A 3 -29.12 -3.71 9.34
C THR A 3 -28.57 -2.29 9.46
N LYS A 4 -27.96 -1.77 8.40
CA LYS A 4 -27.47 -0.38 8.32
C LYS A 4 -28.60 0.54 7.88
N LYS A 5 -28.64 1.76 8.41
CA LYS A 5 -29.66 2.76 8.11
C LYS A 5 -29.07 4.17 8.10
N THR A 6 -29.66 5.06 7.31
CA THR A 6 -29.30 6.49 7.32
C THR A 6 -29.79 7.19 8.60
N ASN A 7 -29.36 8.43 8.82
CA ASN A 7 -29.86 9.29 9.91
C ASN A 7 -31.38 9.50 9.86
N SER A 8 -31.98 9.40 8.66
CA SER A 8 -33.43 9.45 8.45
C SER A 8 -34.12 8.08 8.55
N ASN A 9 -33.45 7.07 9.13
CA ASN A 9 -33.93 5.69 9.28
C ASN A 9 -34.25 4.94 7.97
N ILE A 10 -33.66 5.35 6.83
CA ILE A 10 -33.81 4.62 5.57
C ILE A 10 -32.92 3.38 5.62
N LEU A 11 -33.49 2.19 5.41
CA LEU A 11 -32.75 0.92 5.40
C LEU A 11 -31.83 0.84 4.18
N LEU A 12 -30.57 0.49 4.41
CA LEU A 12 -29.54 0.39 3.38
C LEU A 12 -29.29 -1.06 2.97
N LYS A 13 -29.44 -1.36 1.68
CA LYS A 13 -29.01 -2.63 1.10
C LYS A 13 -27.47 -2.73 1.15
N PRO A 14 -26.89 -3.93 1.25
CA PRO A 14 -25.44 -4.10 1.18
C PRO A 14 -24.80 -3.62 -0.12
N PHE A 15 -25.55 -3.70 -1.23
CA PHE A 15 -25.13 -3.35 -2.59
C PHE A 15 -26.37 -3.00 -3.43
N TYR A 16 -26.26 -2.03 -4.34
CA TYR A 16 -27.37 -1.54 -5.17
C TYR A 16 -27.18 -1.77 -6.69
N GLY A 17 -26.00 -2.18 -7.16
CA GLY A 17 -25.74 -2.36 -8.59
C GLY A 17 -26.39 -3.61 -9.20
N THR A 18 -26.39 -3.68 -10.54
CA THR A 18 -27.09 -4.71 -11.34
C THR A 18 -26.18 -5.77 -11.98
N GLY A 19 -24.86 -5.71 -11.76
CA GLY A 19 -23.85 -6.64 -12.31
C GLY A 19 -23.28 -7.63 -11.29
N SER A 20 -22.03 -8.08 -11.52
CA SER A 20 -21.29 -8.95 -10.58
C SER A 20 -21.26 -8.34 -9.19
N LYS A 21 -21.58 -9.09 -8.14
CA LYS A 21 -21.57 -8.53 -6.79
C LYS A 21 -20.13 -8.30 -6.30
N PRO A 22 -19.92 -7.43 -5.30
CA PRO A 22 -18.64 -7.37 -4.60
C PRO A 22 -18.21 -8.78 -4.15
N GLY A 23 -16.92 -9.10 -4.23
CA GLY A 23 -16.40 -10.43 -3.93
C GLY A 23 -16.57 -11.49 -5.02
N GLU A 24 -17.26 -11.18 -6.12
CA GLU A 24 -17.41 -12.08 -7.27
C GLU A 24 -16.54 -11.63 -8.44
N TYR A 25 -16.01 -12.58 -9.22
CA TYR A 25 -15.28 -12.28 -10.46
C TYR A 25 -16.15 -11.43 -11.41
N PRO A 26 -15.61 -10.36 -12.05
CA PRO A 26 -14.20 -9.95 -12.09
C PRO A 26 -13.82 -8.87 -11.04
N PHE A 27 -14.52 -8.86 -9.89
CA PHE A 27 -14.25 -8.01 -8.71
C PHE A 27 -14.35 -6.50 -8.95
N THR A 28 -15.01 -6.07 -10.02
CA THR A 28 -15.20 -4.65 -10.36
C THR A 28 -15.73 -3.85 -9.16
N ASN A 29 -16.75 -4.40 -8.48
CA ASN A 29 -17.46 -3.73 -7.39
C ASN A 29 -16.84 -3.99 -6.00
N GLY A 30 -15.62 -4.53 -5.96
CA GLY A 30 -14.88 -4.82 -4.73
C GLY A 30 -14.43 -6.27 -4.64
N VAL A 31 -13.31 -6.49 -3.94
CA VAL A 31 -12.69 -7.82 -3.80
C VAL A 31 -13.30 -8.67 -2.67
N TYR A 32 -14.09 -8.05 -1.77
CA TYR A 32 -14.76 -8.74 -0.67
C TYR A 32 -16.28 -8.54 -0.72
N PRO A 33 -17.10 -9.53 -0.33
CA PRO A 33 -18.57 -9.45 -0.45
C PRO A 33 -19.21 -8.26 0.25
N ASN A 34 -18.70 -7.91 1.43
CA ASN A 34 -19.28 -6.85 2.27
C ASN A 34 -18.42 -5.58 2.32
N MET A 35 -17.22 -5.60 1.73
CA MET A 35 -16.25 -4.50 1.78
C MET A 35 -16.20 -3.85 3.19
N TYR A 36 -16.41 -2.53 3.26
CA TYR A 36 -16.28 -1.77 4.50
C TYR A 36 -17.43 -1.94 5.48
N ARG A 37 -18.54 -2.58 5.08
CA ARG A 37 -19.62 -2.94 6.01
C ARG A 37 -19.16 -3.97 7.03
N GLU A 38 -18.15 -4.76 6.68
CA GLU A 38 -17.52 -5.75 7.55
C GLU A 38 -16.27 -5.20 8.21
N ARG A 39 -15.36 -4.65 7.39
CA ARG A 39 -14.07 -4.16 7.86
C ARG A 39 -13.63 -2.96 7.04
N LEU A 40 -13.38 -1.85 7.72
CA LEU A 40 -12.81 -0.63 7.12
C LEU A 40 -11.44 -0.91 6.47
N TRP A 41 -11.05 -0.04 5.54
CA TRP A 41 -9.67 -0.06 5.02
C TRP A 41 -8.66 0.16 6.14
N THR A 42 -7.44 -0.33 5.94
CA THR A 42 -6.37 -0.07 6.92
C THR A 42 -5.93 1.39 6.81
N MET A 43 -6.18 2.19 7.85
CA MET A 43 -5.64 3.54 7.99
C MET A 43 -4.14 3.40 8.29
N ARG A 44 -3.31 3.67 7.28
CA ARG A 44 -1.87 3.38 7.32
C ARG A 44 -1.10 4.63 6.95
N GLN A 45 -0.60 5.34 7.96
CA GLN A 45 0.24 6.51 7.76
C GLN A 45 1.70 6.08 7.52
N TYR A 46 2.32 6.75 6.56
CA TYR A 46 3.73 6.60 6.21
C TYR A 46 4.54 7.48 7.15
N ALA A 47 5.51 6.88 7.83
CA ALA A 47 6.29 7.54 8.87
C ALA A 47 7.66 6.88 9.04
N GLY A 48 8.57 7.62 9.65
CA GLY A 48 9.96 7.25 9.87
C GLY A 48 10.85 8.33 9.30
N PHE A 49 11.68 8.94 10.14
CA PHE A 49 12.71 9.91 9.79
C PHE A 49 13.64 10.12 10.98
N THR A 50 14.74 10.84 10.79
CA THR A 50 15.79 11.08 11.77
C THR A 50 16.47 9.79 12.26
N SER A 51 16.14 9.23 13.42
CA SER A 51 16.74 8.01 13.95
C SER A 51 15.71 6.89 14.15
N ALA A 52 16.19 5.68 14.43
CA ALA A 52 15.34 4.54 14.77
C ALA A 52 14.53 4.80 16.07
N GLU A 53 15.12 5.44 17.07
CA GLU A 53 14.47 5.79 18.34
C GLU A 53 13.32 6.80 18.16
N GLU A 54 13.57 7.87 17.40
CA GLU A 54 12.55 8.89 17.12
C GLU A 54 11.44 8.33 16.23
N SER A 55 11.80 7.51 15.24
CA SER A 55 10.83 6.78 14.43
C SER A 55 9.98 5.81 15.26
N ASN A 56 10.59 5.10 16.22
CA ASN A 56 9.86 4.24 17.17
C ASN A 56 8.87 5.04 18.03
N LYS A 57 9.31 6.16 18.63
CA LYS A 57 8.42 7.06 19.40
C LYS A 57 7.23 7.49 18.54
N ARG A 58 7.49 7.82 17.28
CA ARG A 58 6.46 8.21 16.31
C ARG A 58 5.49 7.06 16.02
N TYR A 59 5.98 5.84 15.85
CA TYR A 59 5.14 4.66 15.61
C TYR A 59 4.22 4.36 16.79
N ARG A 60 4.75 4.39 18.01
CA ARG A 60 3.95 4.21 19.24
C ARG A 60 2.88 5.29 19.35
N TYR A 61 3.22 6.56 19.12
CA TYR A 61 2.23 7.65 19.07
C TYR A 61 1.14 7.39 18.02
N LEU A 62 1.49 6.96 16.81
CA LEU A 62 0.51 6.69 15.76
C LEU A 62 -0.43 5.54 16.12
N ILE A 63 0.12 4.47 16.72
CA ILE A 63 -0.66 3.34 17.26
C ILE A 63 -1.66 3.85 18.30
N ASP A 64 -1.22 4.70 19.24
CA ASP A 64 -2.08 5.30 20.27
C ASP A 64 -3.16 6.22 19.66
N GLN A 65 -2.90 6.82 18.49
CA GLN A 65 -3.90 7.62 17.76
C GLN A 65 -4.85 6.78 16.90
N GLY A 66 -4.68 5.45 16.88
CA GLY A 66 -5.60 4.51 16.24
C GLY A 66 -5.24 4.10 14.81
N VAL A 67 -3.97 4.20 14.39
CA VAL A 67 -3.57 3.56 13.11
C VAL A 67 -3.70 2.04 13.22
N MET A 68 -4.11 1.40 12.12
CA MET A 68 -4.31 -0.06 12.07
C MET A 68 -3.10 -0.81 11.49
N GLY A 69 -2.05 -0.09 11.09
CA GLY A 69 -0.81 -0.64 10.57
C GLY A 69 0.25 0.46 10.41
N LEU A 70 1.51 0.06 10.46
CA LEU A 70 2.66 0.95 10.29
C LEU A 70 3.17 0.90 8.85
N SER A 71 3.62 2.02 8.30
CA SER A 71 4.34 2.05 7.03
C SER A 71 5.67 2.77 7.21
N ILE A 72 6.76 2.03 7.03
CA ILE A 72 8.12 2.46 7.32
C ILE A 72 8.69 3.16 6.08
N ALA A 73 9.12 4.41 6.30
CA ALA A 73 9.93 5.17 5.35
C ALA A 73 11.41 5.03 5.71
N PHE A 74 12.22 4.49 4.81
CA PHE A 74 13.67 4.37 4.97
C PHE A 74 14.38 5.55 4.33
N ASP A 75 15.55 5.92 4.84
CA ASP A 75 16.35 6.97 4.22
C ASP A 75 16.94 6.55 2.86
N LEU A 76 17.52 7.50 2.13
CA LEU A 76 18.06 7.21 0.79
C LEU A 76 19.26 6.23 0.84
N PRO A 77 20.23 6.33 1.77
CA PRO A 77 21.29 5.34 1.92
C PRO A 77 20.77 3.91 2.10
N THR A 78 19.83 3.68 3.03
CA THR A 78 19.23 2.36 3.27
C THR A 78 18.54 1.80 2.02
N GLN A 79 17.88 2.67 1.25
CA GLN A 79 17.20 2.27 0.00
C GLN A 79 18.18 1.91 -1.12
N THR A 80 19.35 2.55 -1.15
CA THR A 80 20.38 2.38 -2.19
C THR A 80 21.53 1.46 -1.77
N GLY A 81 21.43 0.84 -0.59
CA GLY A 81 22.35 -0.21 -0.14
C GLY A 81 23.67 0.30 0.43
N TYR A 82 23.66 1.52 0.99
CA TYR A 82 24.80 2.09 1.67
C TYR A 82 24.58 2.17 3.18
N ASP A 83 25.61 1.80 3.94
CA ASP A 83 25.67 2.08 5.37
C ASP A 83 25.85 3.58 5.63
N SER A 84 25.49 4.02 6.84
CA SER A 84 25.51 5.45 7.20
C SER A 84 26.90 6.07 7.22
N ASP A 85 27.96 5.28 7.31
CA ASP A 85 29.36 5.74 7.25
C ASP A 85 29.94 5.74 5.83
N HIS A 86 29.20 5.26 4.83
CA HIS A 86 29.63 5.25 3.45
C HIS A 86 29.67 6.68 2.87
N VAL A 87 30.68 6.98 2.03
CA VAL A 87 30.86 8.33 1.46
C VAL A 87 29.64 8.85 0.68
N MET A 88 28.92 7.96 0.00
CA MET A 88 27.69 8.30 -0.75
C MET A 88 26.48 8.59 0.15
N ALA A 89 26.54 8.24 1.44
CA ALA A 89 25.46 8.50 2.40
C ALA A 89 25.53 9.91 3.00
N PHE A 90 26.68 10.58 2.90
CA PHE A 90 26.91 11.87 3.54
C PHE A 90 25.85 12.91 3.14
N GLY A 91 25.17 13.48 4.14
CA GLY A 91 24.11 14.49 3.95
C GLY A 91 22.70 13.93 3.71
N GLU A 92 22.54 12.61 3.57
CA GLU A 92 21.25 11.96 3.30
C GLU A 92 20.76 11.04 4.43
N ILE A 93 21.63 10.75 5.40
CA ILE A 93 21.33 9.91 6.58
C ILE A 93 20.14 10.51 7.35
N GLY A 94 19.09 9.72 7.53
CA GLY A 94 17.92 10.11 8.34
C GLY A 94 17.06 11.25 7.78
N LYS A 95 17.38 11.79 6.60
CA LYS A 95 16.76 13.02 6.07
C LYS A 95 15.36 12.80 5.53
N VAL A 96 15.16 11.71 4.79
CA VAL A 96 13.89 11.38 4.10
C VAL A 96 13.23 10.11 4.66
N GLY A 97 13.82 9.52 5.71
CA GLY A 97 13.39 8.26 6.27
C GLY A 97 14.28 7.82 7.42
N VAL A 98 14.00 6.67 8.03
CA VAL A 98 14.83 6.09 9.09
C VAL A 98 16.08 5.42 8.49
N PRO A 99 17.30 5.66 9.04
CA PRO A 99 18.50 4.93 8.68
C PRO A 99 18.49 3.55 9.31
N ILE A 100 18.76 2.49 8.53
CA ILE A 100 18.92 1.12 9.03
C ILE A 100 20.14 0.51 8.37
N CYS A 101 21.21 0.31 9.15
CA CYS A 101 22.45 -0.32 8.67
C CYS A 101 22.57 -1.77 9.17
N SER A 102 21.86 -2.10 10.26
CA SER A 102 22.00 -3.38 10.95
C SER A 102 20.69 -3.89 11.54
N MET A 103 20.73 -5.14 12.02
CA MET A 103 19.65 -5.71 12.81
C MET A 103 19.39 -4.92 14.11
N ALA A 104 20.42 -4.33 14.71
CA ALA A 104 20.28 -3.56 15.95
C ALA A 104 19.39 -2.32 15.75
N ASP A 105 19.52 -1.65 14.60
CA ASP A 105 18.68 -0.49 14.28
C ASP A 105 17.21 -0.90 14.13
N MET A 106 16.97 -2.08 13.54
CA MET A 106 15.62 -2.64 13.42
C MET A 106 15.02 -3.04 14.78
N GLU A 107 15.84 -3.53 15.72
CA GLU A 107 15.42 -3.78 17.11
C GLU A 107 14.99 -2.49 17.80
N ILE A 108 15.78 -1.44 17.67
CA ILE A 108 15.45 -0.12 18.22
C ILE A 108 14.15 0.41 17.61
N LEU A 109 14.01 0.31 16.28
CA LEU A 109 12.84 0.79 15.55
C LEU A 109 11.54 0.14 16.06
N PHE A 110 11.60 -1.14 16.45
CA PHE A 110 10.46 -1.93 16.93
C PHE A 110 10.47 -2.21 18.43
N ASN A 111 11.30 -1.50 19.21
CA ASN A 111 11.28 -1.64 20.65
C ASN A 111 9.88 -1.34 21.21
N ASP A 112 9.39 -2.19 22.12
CA ASP A 112 8.03 -2.14 22.67
C ASP A 112 6.88 -2.24 21.64
N ILE A 113 7.14 -2.70 20.42
CA ILE A 113 6.12 -2.98 19.39
C ILE A 113 6.12 -4.48 19.08
N LYS A 114 5.01 -5.16 19.40
CA LYS A 114 4.83 -6.58 19.10
C LYS A 114 4.47 -6.78 17.62
N LEU A 115 5.36 -7.41 16.86
CA LEU A 115 5.24 -7.55 15.41
C LEU A 115 4.06 -8.43 14.95
N ASP A 116 3.52 -9.29 15.82
CA ASP A 116 2.34 -10.12 15.54
C ASP A 116 1.00 -9.38 15.73
N LYS A 117 1.03 -8.19 16.35
CA LYS A 117 -0.17 -7.37 16.63
C LYS A 117 -0.38 -6.22 15.65
N VAL A 118 0.64 -5.88 14.86
CA VAL A 118 0.59 -4.73 13.96
C VAL A 118 0.96 -5.19 12.55
N SER A 119 0.18 -4.77 11.56
CA SER A 119 0.56 -5.02 10.17
C SER A 119 1.64 -4.05 9.72
N ILE A 120 2.76 -4.56 9.20
CA ILE A 120 3.94 -3.76 8.83
C ILE A 120 4.03 -3.61 7.32
N SER A 121 4.18 -2.38 6.83
CA SER A 121 4.50 -2.11 5.42
C SER A 121 5.89 -1.50 5.35
N MET A 122 6.75 -2.00 4.46
CA MET A 122 8.08 -1.48 4.22
C MET A 122 8.17 -0.94 2.79
N THR A 123 8.34 0.38 2.65
CA THR A 123 8.57 1.01 1.35
C THR A 123 10.04 0.88 0.98
N ILE A 124 10.41 -0.34 0.59
CA ILE A 124 11.78 -0.73 0.29
C ILE A 124 11.80 -1.66 -0.93
N ASN A 125 12.81 -1.52 -1.79
CA ASN A 125 12.87 -2.19 -3.09
C ASN A 125 14.20 -2.93 -3.29
N SER A 126 15.26 -2.26 -3.71
CA SER A 126 16.55 -2.92 -4.03
C SER A 126 17.15 -3.70 -2.86
N THR A 127 16.98 -3.20 -1.64
CA THR A 127 17.44 -3.84 -0.41
C THR A 127 16.34 -4.63 0.31
N ALA A 128 15.17 -4.84 -0.33
CA ALA A 128 14.00 -5.43 0.33
C ALA A 128 14.26 -6.80 0.97
N ALA A 129 15.08 -7.65 0.35
CA ALA A 129 15.46 -8.94 0.92
C ALA A 129 16.17 -8.78 2.27
N ILE A 130 17.07 -7.79 2.39
CA ILE A 130 17.85 -7.53 3.60
C ILE A 130 16.93 -7.03 4.72
N LEU A 131 16.09 -6.03 4.43
CA LEU A 131 15.19 -5.46 5.44
C LEU A 131 14.09 -6.45 5.86
N LEU A 132 13.65 -7.33 4.95
CA LEU A 132 12.79 -8.45 5.32
C LEU A 132 13.49 -9.42 6.27
N ALA A 133 14.75 -9.77 6.02
CA ALA A 133 15.54 -10.62 6.91
C ALA A 133 15.71 -9.99 8.30
N PHE A 134 15.93 -8.68 8.39
CA PHE A 134 15.99 -7.98 9.68
C PHE A 134 14.67 -8.04 10.44
N ILE A 135 13.52 -7.81 9.79
CA ILE A 135 12.21 -7.97 10.44
C ILE A 135 12.00 -9.39 10.96
N ILE A 136 12.38 -10.40 10.17
CA ILE A 136 12.28 -11.81 10.58
C ILE A 136 13.14 -12.05 11.83
N ALA A 137 14.38 -11.59 11.85
CA ALA A 137 15.28 -11.75 12.98
C ALA A 137 14.77 -11.05 14.25
N VAL A 138 14.19 -9.85 14.12
CA VAL A 138 13.55 -9.16 15.26
C VAL A 138 12.34 -9.95 15.76
N ALA A 139 11.51 -10.49 14.87
CA ALA A 139 10.36 -11.32 15.24
C ALA A 139 10.79 -12.59 16.00
N GLU A 140 11.83 -13.28 15.51
CA GLU A 140 12.39 -14.46 16.15
C GLU A 140 12.93 -14.14 17.56
N LYS A 141 13.61 -13.01 17.74
CA LYS A 141 14.03 -12.49 19.06
C LYS A 141 12.85 -12.21 19.99
N GLN A 142 11.73 -11.75 19.47
CA GLN A 142 10.48 -11.57 20.22
C GLN A 142 9.74 -12.89 20.50
N GLY A 143 10.23 -14.03 20.02
CA GLY A 143 9.56 -15.33 20.13
C GLY A 143 8.34 -15.48 19.20
N ILE A 144 8.28 -14.68 18.13
CA ILE A 144 7.18 -14.66 17.16
C ILE A 144 7.56 -15.50 15.95
N SER A 145 6.73 -16.49 15.63
CA SER A 145 6.92 -17.32 14.44
C SER A 145 6.62 -16.56 13.14
N ARG A 146 7.33 -16.91 12.07
CA ARG A 146 7.26 -16.24 10.76
C ARG A 146 5.86 -16.24 10.14
N ASP A 147 5.07 -17.30 10.38
CA ASP A 147 3.69 -17.44 9.92
C ASP A 147 2.69 -16.51 10.63
N ASN A 148 3.11 -15.86 11.73
CA ASN A 148 2.35 -14.84 12.42
C ASN A 148 2.67 -13.41 11.97
N LEU A 149 3.70 -13.21 11.16
CA LEU A 149 4.03 -11.90 10.60
C LEU A 149 3.05 -11.51 9.49
N ASN A 150 2.44 -10.34 9.63
CA ASN A 150 1.51 -9.79 8.66
C ASN A 150 2.03 -8.46 8.14
N GLY A 151 2.24 -8.35 6.84
CA GLY A 151 2.85 -7.16 6.30
C GLY A 151 3.00 -7.16 4.80
N THR A 152 3.72 -6.17 4.30
CA THR A 152 4.02 -5.95 2.90
C THR A 152 5.43 -5.41 2.76
N ILE A 153 6.20 -5.92 1.81
CA ILE A 153 7.36 -5.21 1.26
C ILE A 153 6.98 -4.65 -0.12
N GLN A 154 7.49 -3.46 -0.46
CA GLN A 154 7.16 -2.87 -1.76
C GLN A 154 7.73 -3.70 -2.91
N ASN A 155 9.03 -4.01 -2.88
CA ASN A 155 9.69 -5.03 -3.69
C ASN A 155 9.36 -4.97 -5.21
N ASP A 156 9.10 -3.77 -5.73
CA ASP A 156 8.80 -3.55 -7.15
C ASP A 156 9.98 -2.81 -7.77
N ILE A 157 10.91 -3.56 -8.38
CA ILE A 157 12.10 -2.97 -8.99
C ILE A 157 11.82 -2.34 -10.37
N LEU A 158 10.86 -2.85 -11.14
CA LEU A 158 10.58 -2.36 -12.48
C LEU A 158 10.19 -0.87 -12.46
N LYS A 159 9.36 -0.45 -11.50
CA LYS A 159 9.05 0.98 -11.31
C LYS A 159 10.22 1.82 -10.79
N GLU A 160 11.26 1.22 -10.21
CA GLU A 160 12.50 1.94 -9.87
C GLU A 160 13.20 2.45 -11.13
N TYR A 161 13.31 1.62 -12.16
CA TYR A 161 13.93 2.03 -13.42
C TYR A 161 13.07 3.03 -14.21
N ILE A 162 11.75 2.96 -14.06
CA ILE A 162 10.81 3.81 -14.81
C ILE A 162 10.64 5.19 -14.18
N ALA A 163 10.50 5.28 -12.85
CA ALA A 163 10.02 6.50 -12.21
C ALA A 163 10.71 6.89 -10.88
N ARG A 164 11.22 5.94 -10.09
CA ARG A 164 11.64 6.23 -8.69
C ARG A 164 13.16 6.34 -8.47
N GLY A 165 13.97 5.57 -9.22
CA GLY A 165 15.42 5.75 -9.27
C GLY A 165 16.26 5.13 -8.15
N THR A 166 15.72 4.27 -7.26
CA THR A 166 16.48 3.67 -6.14
C THR A 166 16.96 2.24 -6.43
N TYR A 167 17.30 1.93 -7.67
CA TYR A 167 17.83 0.61 -8.08
C TYR A 167 19.32 0.44 -7.74
N ILE A 168 19.74 -0.79 -7.42
CA ILE A 168 21.17 -1.14 -7.21
C ILE A 168 21.69 -2.02 -8.34
N TYR A 169 20.98 -3.11 -8.62
CA TYR A 169 21.45 -4.14 -9.56
C TYR A 169 20.85 -3.95 -10.96
N PRO A 170 21.40 -4.60 -12.00
CA PRO A 170 20.77 -4.66 -13.32
C PRO A 170 19.41 -5.39 -13.30
N PRO A 171 18.50 -5.09 -14.25
CA PRO A 171 17.11 -5.59 -14.21
C PRO A 171 16.97 -7.11 -14.03
N LYS A 172 17.79 -7.92 -14.73
CA LYS A 172 17.70 -9.39 -14.65
C LYS A 172 18.01 -9.93 -13.25
N SER A 173 19.06 -9.41 -12.61
CA SER A 173 19.45 -9.82 -11.25
C SER A 173 18.41 -9.36 -10.22
N SER A 174 17.87 -8.15 -10.38
CA SER A 174 16.82 -7.65 -9.50
C SER A 174 15.52 -8.47 -9.60
N MET A 175 15.12 -8.85 -10.82
CA MET A 175 13.95 -9.72 -11.03
C MET A 175 14.12 -11.08 -10.34
N ARG A 176 15.32 -11.66 -10.37
CA ARG A 176 15.62 -12.90 -9.64
C ARG A 176 15.35 -12.74 -8.15
N ILE A 177 15.87 -11.69 -7.51
CA ILE A 177 15.69 -11.44 -6.06
C ILE A 177 14.19 -11.38 -5.71
N ILE A 178 13.39 -10.73 -6.55
CA ILE A 178 11.93 -10.66 -6.35
C ILE A 178 11.31 -12.06 -6.36
N THR A 179 11.65 -12.89 -7.34
CA THR A 179 11.14 -14.26 -7.42
C THR A 179 11.69 -15.19 -6.32
N ASP A 180 12.88 -14.93 -5.80
CA ASP A 180 13.45 -15.62 -4.63
C ASP A 180 12.64 -15.28 -3.36
N ILE A 181 12.24 -14.01 -3.19
CA ILE A 181 11.36 -13.59 -2.09
C ILE A 181 9.95 -14.19 -2.23
N PHE A 182 9.40 -14.31 -3.45
CA PHE A 182 8.09 -14.93 -3.67
C PHE A 182 8.09 -16.38 -3.21
N GLU A 183 9.11 -17.14 -3.60
CA GLU A 183 9.30 -18.53 -3.20
C GLU A 183 9.43 -18.65 -1.67
N PHE A 184 10.35 -17.90 -1.07
CA PHE A 184 10.59 -17.93 0.37
C PHE A 184 9.31 -17.63 1.17
N CYS A 185 8.65 -16.51 0.89
CA CYS A 185 7.46 -16.11 1.63
C CYS A 185 6.26 -17.03 1.39
N SER A 186 6.14 -17.67 0.21
CA SER A 186 5.07 -18.63 -0.05
C SER A 186 5.19 -19.86 0.85
N ASN A 187 6.41 -20.24 1.22
CA ASN A 187 6.69 -21.39 2.09
C ASN A 187 6.68 -21.03 3.59
N GLU A 188 7.28 -19.89 3.94
CA GLU A 188 7.63 -19.56 5.33
C GLU A 188 6.78 -18.45 5.95
N MET A 189 6.20 -17.57 5.12
CA MET A 189 5.50 -16.36 5.56
C MET A 189 4.14 -16.22 4.89
N PRO A 190 3.22 -17.19 5.10
CA PRO A 190 1.97 -17.28 4.36
C PRO A 190 1.04 -16.10 4.55
N LYS A 191 1.28 -15.17 5.49
CA LYS A 191 0.52 -13.93 5.74
C LYS A 191 1.15 -12.67 5.11
N TRP A 192 2.36 -12.75 4.58
CA TRP A 192 3.11 -11.61 4.05
C TRP A 192 2.79 -11.33 2.57
N ASN A 193 2.53 -10.07 2.22
CA ASN A 193 2.40 -9.65 0.83
C ASN A 193 3.81 -9.41 0.25
N THR A 194 4.18 -10.21 -0.75
CA THR A 194 5.56 -10.32 -1.23
C THR A 194 5.98 -9.19 -2.17
N ILE A 195 5.00 -8.45 -2.68
CA ILE A 195 5.19 -7.31 -3.56
C ILE A 195 3.98 -6.38 -3.45
N SER A 196 4.25 -5.10 -3.64
CA SER A 196 3.26 -4.07 -3.89
C SER A 196 3.54 -3.42 -5.25
N ILE A 197 2.93 -3.95 -6.31
CA ILE A 197 3.13 -3.51 -7.68
C ILE A 197 2.57 -2.09 -7.83
N SER A 198 3.44 -1.11 -8.09
CA SER A 198 3.19 0.28 -7.75
C SER A 198 3.03 1.19 -8.97
N GLY A 199 1.84 1.75 -9.13
CA GLY A 199 1.55 2.87 -10.02
C GLY A 199 1.75 4.25 -9.38
N TYR A 200 1.78 4.34 -8.05
CA TYR A 200 1.89 5.62 -7.33
C TYR A 200 3.01 6.51 -7.87
N HIS A 201 4.23 5.98 -7.91
CA HIS A 201 5.43 6.71 -8.34
C HIS A 201 5.39 7.07 -9.83
N ILE A 202 4.78 6.21 -10.66
CA ILE A 202 4.62 6.45 -12.09
C ILE A 202 3.68 7.65 -12.31
N ARG A 203 2.59 7.71 -11.56
CA ARG A 203 1.65 8.84 -11.58
C ARG A 203 2.26 10.13 -11.04
N GLU A 204 3.00 10.05 -9.93
CA GLU A 204 3.72 11.20 -9.37
C GLU A 204 4.82 11.73 -10.29
N ALA A 205 5.39 10.87 -11.14
CA ALA A 205 6.35 11.26 -12.19
C ALA A 205 5.69 11.90 -13.43
N GLY A 206 4.36 12.05 -13.43
CA GLY A 206 3.62 12.79 -14.45
C GLY A 206 2.77 11.96 -15.41
N SER A 207 2.58 10.66 -15.17
CA SER A 207 1.73 9.84 -16.04
C SER A 207 0.24 10.21 -15.92
N THR A 208 -0.53 9.91 -16.96
CA THR A 208 -2.00 9.89 -16.92
C THR A 208 -2.52 8.71 -16.08
N ALA A 209 -3.82 8.70 -15.76
CA ALA A 209 -4.46 7.59 -15.03
C ALA A 209 -4.43 6.28 -15.84
N VAL A 210 -4.57 6.39 -17.16
CA VAL A 210 -4.51 5.26 -18.09
C VAL A 210 -3.09 4.70 -18.15
N GLU A 211 -2.08 5.56 -18.25
CA GLU A 211 -0.66 5.15 -18.26
C GLU A 211 -0.25 4.52 -16.92
N GLU A 212 -0.65 5.13 -15.79
CA GLU A 212 -0.42 4.54 -14.46
C GLU A 212 -0.93 3.10 -14.44
N LEU A 213 -2.18 2.89 -14.88
CA LEU A 213 -2.78 1.57 -14.87
C LEU A 213 -2.09 0.60 -15.83
N ALA A 214 -1.83 1.05 -17.07
CA ALA A 214 -1.21 0.22 -18.10
C ALA A 214 0.19 -0.24 -17.69
N PHE A 215 1.05 0.68 -17.26
CA PHE A 215 2.43 0.36 -16.86
C PHE A 215 2.47 -0.49 -15.58
N THR A 216 1.61 -0.21 -14.61
CA THR A 216 1.55 -1.01 -13.38
C THR A 216 1.12 -2.45 -13.66
N LEU A 217 0.07 -2.65 -14.47
CA LEU A 217 -0.39 -4.00 -14.81
C LEU A 217 0.59 -4.73 -15.74
N ALA A 218 1.30 -4.02 -16.60
CA ALA A 218 2.40 -4.59 -17.41
C ALA A 218 3.55 -5.09 -16.52
N ASN A 219 3.95 -4.32 -15.51
CA ASN A 219 4.93 -4.78 -14.51
C ASN A 219 4.39 -6.01 -13.77
N GLY A 220 3.12 -6.02 -13.39
CA GLY A 220 2.49 -7.18 -12.76
C GLY A 220 2.52 -8.44 -13.63
N ILE A 221 2.25 -8.31 -14.93
CA ILE A 221 2.39 -9.41 -15.90
C ILE A 221 3.83 -9.91 -15.93
N ALA A 222 4.83 -9.02 -15.96
CA ALA A 222 6.24 -9.40 -15.98
C ALA A 222 6.66 -10.17 -14.72
N TYR A 223 6.21 -9.73 -13.53
CA TYR A 223 6.48 -10.43 -12.27
C TYR A 223 5.84 -11.80 -12.21
N VAL A 224 4.56 -11.92 -12.60
CA VAL A 224 3.85 -13.20 -12.61
C VAL A 224 4.51 -14.16 -13.60
N GLN A 225 4.86 -13.69 -14.80
CA GLN A 225 5.55 -14.52 -15.79
C GLN A 225 6.90 -15.00 -15.27
N ALA A 226 7.73 -14.11 -14.72
CA ALA A 226 9.04 -14.47 -14.19
C ALA A 226 8.96 -15.51 -13.04
N ALA A 227 7.94 -15.40 -12.18
CA ALA A 227 7.71 -16.38 -11.12
C ALA A 227 7.27 -17.75 -11.67
N ILE A 228 6.41 -17.78 -12.69
CA ILE A 228 5.99 -19.01 -13.38
C ILE A 228 7.17 -19.65 -14.12
N ASP A 229 7.99 -18.86 -14.81
CA ASP A 229 9.18 -19.34 -15.53
C ASP A 229 10.22 -19.96 -14.57
N LYS A 230 10.23 -19.52 -13.31
CA LYS A 230 11.01 -20.13 -12.22
C LYS A 230 10.37 -21.40 -11.64
N GLY A 231 9.13 -21.72 -12.02
CA GLY A 231 8.39 -22.92 -11.57
C GLY A 231 7.45 -22.69 -10.39
N LEU A 232 7.15 -21.45 -10.01
CA LEU A 232 6.21 -21.16 -8.93
C LEU A 232 4.74 -21.28 -9.39
N ASP A 233 3.89 -21.86 -8.54
CA ASP A 233 2.45 -21.96 -8.81
C ASP A 233 1.74 -20.60 -8.57
N VAL A 234 1.12 -20.07 -9.63
CA VAL A 234 0.36 -18.81 -9.62
C VAL A 234 -0.77 -18.80 -8.59
N ASN A 235 -1.38 -19.95 -8.29
CA ASN A 235 -2.42 -20.07 -7.29
C ASN A 235 -1.88 -20.03 -5.85
N SER A 236 -0.58 -20.27 -5.68
CA SER A 236 0.12 -20.14 -4.41
C SER A 236 0.61 -18.70 -4.20
N PHE A 237 1.58 -18.24 -4.99
CA PHE A 237 2.21 -16.93 -4.77
C PHE A 237 1.27 -15.76 -5.12
N GLY A 238 0.39 -15.93 -6.11
CA GLY A 238 -0.56 -14.89 -6.55
C GLY A 238 -1.49 -14.43 -5.44
N LYS A 239 -1.77 -15.29 -4.44
CA LYS A 239 -2.55 -14.94 -3.24
C LYS A 239 -1.89 -13.85 -2.40
N ARG A 240 -0.63 -13.50 -2.63
CA ARG A 240 0.17 -12.51 -1.88
C ARG A 240 0.69 -11.35 -2.71
N ILE A 241 0.29 -11.26 -3.98
CA ILE A 241 0.48 -10.05 -4.77
C ILE A 241 -0.46 -8.95 -4.25
N SER A 242 0.07 -7.74 -4.09
CA SER A 242 -0.69 -6.54 -3.82
C SER A 242 -0.26 -5.42 -4.77
N PHE A 243 -1.03 -4.33 -4.80
CA PHE A 243 -0.82 -3.18 -5.66
C PHE A 243 -0.75 -1.88 -4.86
N PHE A 244 -0.23 -0.83 -5.47
CA PHE A 244 -0.20 0.50 -4.86
C PHE A 244 -0.45 1.58 -5.91
N PHE A 245 -1.55 2.31 -5.77
CA PHE A 245 -1.95 3.34 -6.72
C PHE A 245 -1.99 4.72 -6.09
N ASN A 246 -1.84 5.73 -6.94
CA ASN A 246 -2.11 7.12 -6.61
C ASN A 246 -3.62 7.39 -6.62
N CYS A 247 -4.09 8.37 -5.85
CA CYS A 247 -5.40 8.98 -6.05
C CYS A 247 -5.24 10.48 -6.31
N HIS A 248 -5.37 10.85 -7.58
CA HIS A 248 -5.18 12.21 -8.07
C HIS A 248 -6.44 13.08 -7.94
N ASN A 249 -6.37 14.34 -8.39
CA ASN A 249 -7.47 15.32 -8.24
C ASN A 249 -8.74 14.99 -9.03
N HIS A 250 -8.67 14.22 -10.12
CA HIS A 250 -9.82 13.98 -10.99
C HIS A 250 -10.73 12.91 -10.40
N PHE A 251 -11.55 13.32 -9.43
CA PHE A 251 -12.29 12.48 -8.48
C PHE A 251 -12.94 11.22 -9.08
N PHE A 252 -13.78 11.38 -10.10
CA PHE A 252 -14.50 10.27 -10.72
C PHE A 252 -13.61 9.38 -11.61
N GLU A 253 -12.58 9.96 -12.25
CA GLU A 253 -11.61 9.20 -13.04
C GLU A 253 -10.83 8.23 -12.16
N GLU A 254 -10.42 8.67 -10.96
CA GLU A 254 -9.70 7.82 -10.01
C GLU A 254 -10.57 6.67 -9.49
N ILE A 255 -11.86 6.93 -9.20
CA ILE A 255 -12.83 5.88 -8.83
C ILE A 255 -12.96 4.85 -9.96
N ALA A 256 -13.14 5.31 -11.20
CA ALA A 256 -13.24 4.44 -12.37
C ALA A 256 -11.95 3.64 -12.60
N LYS A 257 -10.77 4.27 -12.41
CA LYS A 257 -9.45 3.63 -12.51
C LYS A 257 -9.34 2.44 -11.56
N PHE A 258 -9.72 2.61 -10.29
CA PHE A 258 -9.64 1.51 -9.31
C PHE A 258 -10.59 0.35 -9.63
N ARG A 259 -11.81 0.65 -10.09
CA ARG A 259 -12.78 -0.38 -10.55
C ARG A 259 -12.25 -1.13 -11.78
N ALA A 260 -11.71 -0.39 -12.76
CA ALA A 260 -11.10 -0.94 -13.96
C ALA A 260 -9.89 -1.81 -13.62
N ALA A 261 -9.02 -1.38 -12.70
CA ALA A 261 -7.84 -2.12 -12.28
C ALA A 261 -8.18 -3.54 -11.79
N ARG A 262 -9.21 -3.66 -10.93
CA ARG A 262 -9.68 -4.97 -10.45
C ARG A 262 -10.14 -5.87 -11.58
N ARG A 263 -11.00 -5.34 -12.45
CA ARG A 263 -11.56 -6.10 -13.58
C ARG A 263 -10.48 -6.58 -14.54
N ILE A 264 -9.54 -5.69 -14.90
CA ILE A 264 -8.47 -5.99 -15.85
C ILE A 264 -7.51 -7.01 -15.22
N TRP A 265 -7.07 -6.81 -13.98
CA TRP A 265 -6.18 -7.75 -13.30
C TRP A 265 -6.79 -9.14 -13.15
N ALA A 266 -8.04 -9.24 -12.70
CA ALA A 266 -8.73 -10.52 -12.57
C ALA A 266 -8.82 -11.25 -13.92
N THR A 267 -9.09 -10.50 -14.99
CA THR A 267 -9.13 -11.04 -16.36
C THR A 267 -7.77 -11.51 -16.83
N ILE A 268 -6.69 -10.75 -16.56
CA ILE A 268 -5.31 -11.13 -16.88
C ILE A 268 -4.96 -12.45 -16.16
N MET A 269 -5.14 -12.50 -14.84
CA MET A 269 -4.80 -13.68 -14.04
C MET A 269 -5.56 -14.93 -14.50
N LYS A 270 -6.85 -14.78 -14.81
CA LYS A 270 -7.68 -15.89 -15.28
C LYS A 270 -7.38 -16.32 -16.71
N LYS A 271 -7.27 -15.38 -17.66
CA LYS A 271 -7.16 -15.70 -19.09
C LYS A 271 -5.73 -15.94 -19.57
N ARG A 272 -4.76 -15.21 -19.03
CA ARG A 272 -3.35 -15.31 -19.45
C ARG A 272 -2.59 -16.34 -18.65
N PHE A 273 -2.82 -16.37 -17.33
CA PHE A 273 -2.07 -17.22 -16.40
C PHE A 273 -2.87 -18.42 -15.88
N SER A 274 -4.11 -18.61 -16.38
CA SER A 274 -5.00 -19.71 -16.00
C SER A 274 -5.13 -19.90 -14.48
N ALA A 275 -5.07 -18.81 -13.70
CA ALA A 275 -5.32 -18.88 -12.27
C ALA A 275 -6.73 -19.45 -12.03
N THR A 276 -6.87 -20.25 -10.98
CA THR A 276 -8.14 -20.85 -10.54
C THR A 276 -8.51 -20.41 -9.14
N GLU A 277 -7.52 -20.04 -8.32
CA GLU A 277 -7.70 -19.51 -6.98
C GLU A 277 -8.25 -18.07 -7.03
N PRO A 278 -9.48 -17.80 -6.53
CA PRO A 278 -10.07 -16.47 -6.56
C PRO A 278 -9.18 -15.40 -5.92
N LYS A 279 -8.49 -15.73 -4.82
CA LYS A 279 -7.63 -14.77 -4.11
C LYS A 279 -6.38 -14.37 -4.91
N ALA A 280 -5.92 -15.20 -5.84
CA ALA A 280 -4.83 -14.86 -6.76
C ALA A 280 -5.27 -13.88 -7.86
N MET A 281 -6.57 -13.81 -8.16
CA MET A 281 -7.15 -12.88 -9.14
C MET A 281 -7.51 -11.51 -8.54
N MET A 282 -7.49 -11.36 -7.22
CA MET A 282 -7.88 -10.12 -6.56
C MET A 282 -6.79 -9.06 -6.69
N CYS A 283 -7.12 -7.90 -7.29
CA CYS A 283 -6.29 -6.70 -7.21
C CYS A 283 -6.55 -6.02 -5.85
N ARG A 284 -5.83 -6.44 -4.82
CA ARG A 284 -5.84 -5.76 -3.52
C ARG A 284 -4.81 -4.66 -3.54
N PHE A 285 -5.19 -3.44 -3.20
CA PHE A 285 -4.31 -2.29 -3.33
C PHE A 285 -4.28 -1.37 -2.11
N HIS A 286 -3.10 -0.81 -1.89
CA HIS A 286 -2.90 0.42 -1.14
C HIS A 286 -3.18 1.62 -2.04
N THR A 287 -3.64 2.71 -1.44
CA THR A 287 -3.77 4.00 -2.12
C THR A 287 -3.07 5.07 -1.31
N GLN A 288 -2.41 5.99 -1.99
CA GLN A 288 -1.91 7.22 -1.40
C GLN A 288 -2.48 8.40 -2.20
N THR A 289 -2.96 9.42 -1.48
CA THR A 289 -3.36 10.70 -2.05
C THR A 289 -2.17 11.35 -2.77
N ALA A 290 -2.39 12.11 -3.84
CA ALA A 290 -1.31 12.58 -4.71
C ALA A 290 -0.47 13.71 -4.08
N GLY A 291 0.82 13.47 -3.82
CA GLY A 291 1.73 14.47 -3.26
C GLY A 291 2.00 15.62 -4.22
N SER A 292 2.23 15.28 -5.49
CA SER A 292 2.43 16.20 -6.62
C SER A 292 1.33 17.25 -6.80
N THR A 293 0.13 17.02 -6.26
CA THR A 293 -0.99 17.97 -6.33
C THR A 293 -1.02 18.99 -5.21
N LEU A 294 -0.27 18.77 -4.13
CA LEU A 294 -0.27 19.61 -2.94
C LEU A 294 0.69 20.79 -3.11
N GLN A 295 0.33 21.93 -2.54
CA GLN A 295 0.99 23.21 -2.81
C GLN A 295 1.70 23.74 -1.55
N ALA A 296 2.84 24.42 -1.75
CA ALA A 296 3.57 25.09 -0.68
C ALA A 296 2.85 26.38 -0.22
N GLN A 297 2.04 26.98 -1.10
CA GLN A 297 1.23 28.16 -0.81
C GLN A 297 -0.16 27.75 -0.33
N GLN A 298 -0.68 28.50 0.65
CA GLN A 298 -2.01 28.26 1.21
C GLN A 298 -2.23 26.79 1.61
N ILE A 299 -1.30 26.26 2.42
CA ILE A 299 -1.22 24.83 2.77
C ILE A 299 -2.52 24.26 3.37
N ASP A 300 -3.41 25.08 3.93
CA ASP A 300 -4.74 24.65 4.38
C ASP A 300 -5.60 24.08 3.24
N ASN A 301 -5.43 24.58 2.01
CA ASN A 301 -6.13 24.05 0.84
C ASN A 301 -5.77 22.58 0.55
N ASN A 302 -4.59 22.13 0.98
CA ASN A 302 -4.16 20.74 0.83
C ASN A 302 -5.02 19.77 1.67
N VAL A 303 -5.61 20.25 2.78
CA VAL A 303 -6.57 19.46 3.57
C VAL A 303 -7.81 19.13 2.74
N VAL A 304 -8.33 20.11 1.99
CA VAL A 304 -9.48 19.93 1.10
C VAL A 304 -9.14 18.98 -0.05
N ARG A 305 -7.99 19.18 -0.71
CA ARG A 305 -7.50 18.29 -1.79
C ARG A 305 -7.39 16.84 -1.31
N THR A 306 -6.71 16.63 -0.19
CA THR A 306 -6.50 15.30 0.39
C THR A 306 -7.82 14.66 0.80
N THR A 307 -8.79 15.43 1.30
CA THR A 307 -10.12 14.92 1.66
C THR A 307 -10.87 14.38 0.44
N LEU A 308 -10.85 15.10 -0.68
CA LEU A 308 -11.48 14.64 -1.92
C LEU A 308 -10.78 13.40 -2.48
N GLN A 309 -9.45 13.38 -2.50
CA GLN A 309 -8.66 12.23 -2.96
C GLN A 309 -8.88 11.00 -2.06
N ALA A 310 -8.87 11.17 -0.74
CA ALA A 310 -9.17 10.10 0.21
C ALA A 310 -10.57 9.53 -0.01
N THR A 311 -11.56 10.39 -0.25
CA THR A 311 -12.93 9.99 -0.52
C THR A 311 -13.04 9.19 -1.82
N ALA A 312 -12.36 9.62 -2.89
CA ALA A 312 -12.29 8.87 -4.15
C ALA A 312 -11.60 7.50 -3.97
N ALA A 313 -10.51 7.42 -3.20
CA ALA A 313 -9.85 6.16 -2.88
C ALA A 313 -10.77 5.17 -2.12
N VAL A 314 -11.54 5.69 -1.16
CA VAL A 314 -12.51 4.89 -0.39
C VAL A 314 -13.63 4.41 -1.30
N LEU A 315 -14.30 5.30 -2.03
CA LEU A 315 -15.36 4.93 -2.99
C LEU A 315 -14.86 3.96 -4.07
N GLY A 316 -13.59 4.11 -4.47
CA GLY A 316 -12.90 3.21 -5.38
C GLY A 316 -12.61 1.82 -4.81
N GLY A 317 -12.76 1.59 -3.50
CA GLY A 317 -12.63 0.27 -2.89
C GLY A 317 -11.20 -0.13 -2.48
N THR A 318 -10.36 0.80 -2.01
CA THR A 318 -9.00 0.54 -1.50
C THR A 318 -8.95 -0.35 -0.24
N GLN A 319 -7.87 -1.11 -0.05
CA GLN A 319 -7.69 -1.97 1.15
C GLN A 319 -6.89 -1.28 2.25
N SER A 320 -6.09 -0.27 1.89
CA SER A 320 -5.37 0.56 2.85
C SER A 320 -5.09 1.93 2.26
N LEU A 321 -5.09 2.97 3.08
CA LEU A 321 -4.99 4.35 2.61
C LEU A 321 -3.96 5.14 3.42
N HIS A 322 -3.10 5.84 2.69
CA HIS A 322 -2.28 6.94 3.18
C HIS A 322 -2.89 8.26 2.74
N THR A 323 -3.05 9.16 3.69
CA THR A 323 -3.44 10.55 3.44
C THR A 323 -2.25 11.44 3.74
N ASN A 324 -1.82 12.18 2.71
CA ASN A 324 -0.73 13.14 2.80
C ASN A 324 -1.11 14.26 3.76
N SER A 325 -0.09 14.91 4.28
CA SER A 325 -0.27 15.99 5.23
C SER A 325 -0.32 17.34 4.52
N ARG A 326 -0.90 18.35 5.19
CA ARG A 326 -1.02 19.71 4.63
C ARG A 326 0.32 20.35 4.26
N ASP A 327 1.40 19.93 4.89
CA ASP A 327 2.78 20.41 4.75
C ASP A 327 3.63 19.60 3.74
N GLU A 328 3.02 18.71 2.96
CA GLU A 328 3.70 17.83 1.99
C GLU A 328 4.72 18.53 1.08
N ALA A 329 4.36 19.70 0.54
CA ALA A 329 5.20 20.43 -0.40
C ALA A 329 6.35 21.22 0.26
N LEU A 330 6.50 21.12 1.59
CA LEU A 330 7.49 21.86 2.37
C LEU A 330 8.48 20.94 3.07
N ALA A 331 7.99 19.91 3.75
CA ALA A 331 8.79 19.03 4.60
C ALA A 331 8.06 17.72 4.90
N LEU A 332 8.75 16.82 5.59
CA LEU A 332 8.10 15.70 6.27
C LEU A 332 7.07 16.19 7.30
N PRO A 333 5.99 15.44 7.51
CA PRO A 333 4.85 15.93 8.27
C PRO A 333 5.16 16.12 9.75
N THR A 334 4.76 17.27 10.30
CA THR A 334 4.72 17.45 11.76
C THR A 334 3.69 16.52 12.40
N GLU A 335 3.77 16.32 13.73
CA GLU A 335 2.79 15.51 14.45
C GLU A 335 1.36 16.01 14.27
N LYS A 336 1.17 17.34 14.27
CA LYS A 336 -0.13 17.99 14.09
C LYS A 336 -0.68 17.76 12.69
N SER A 337 0.16 17.92 11.66
CA SER A 337 -0.27 17.73 10.26
C SER A 337 -0.62 16.28 9.96
N ALA A 338 0.18 15.33 10.43
CA ALA A 338 -0.12 13.91 10.24
C ALA A 338 -1.29 13.42 11.11
N LYS A 339 -1.53 14.00 12.29
CA LYS A 339 -2.76 13.76 13.05
C LYS A 339 -3.98 14.24 12.27
N LEU A 340 -3.91 15.43 11.67
CA LEU A 340 -4.99 15.96 10.83
C LEU A 340 -5.26 15.04 9.63
N ALA A 341 -4.21 14.57 8.95
CA ALA A 341 -4.37 13.62 7.84
C ALA A 341 -5.05 12.31 8.29
N LEU A 342 -4.66 11.74 9.43
CA LEU A 342 -5.34 10.57 10.00
C LEU A 342 -6.82 10.86 10.30
N ARG A 343 -7.13 12.06 10.85
CA ARG A 343 -8.52 12.47 11.13
C ARG A 343 -9.35 12.59 9.85
N THR A 344 -8.78 12.98 8.72
CA THR A 344 -9.47 12.93 7.42
C THR A 344 -10.02 11.53 7.13
N GLN A 345 -9.22 10.47 7.32
CA GLN A 345 -9.69 9.10 7.12
C GLN A 345 -10.75 8.68 8.14
N GLN A 346 -10.59 9.07 9.41
CA GLN A 346 -11.52 8.72 10.48
C GLN A 346 -12.89 9.38 10.30
N ILE A 347 -12.94 10.64 9.85
CA ILE A 347 -14.20 11.33 9.51
C ILE A 347 -14.89 10.63 8.34
N ILE A 348 -14.15 10.29 7.27
CA ILE A 348 -14.71 9.53 6.15
C ILE A 348 -15.22 8.17 6.64
N ALA A 349 -14.50 7.48 7.50
CA ALA A 349 -14.87 6.15 7.98
C ALA A 349 -16.09 6.13 8.92
N HIS A 350 -16.21 7.14 9.79
CA HIS A 350 -17.15 7.07 10.92
C HIS A 350 -18.31 8.06 10.85
N GLU A 351 -18.19 9.12 10.04
CA GLU A 351 -19.20 10.20 9.98
C GLU A 351 -19.88 10.31 8.61
N SER A 352 -19.23 9.87 7.53
CA SER A 352 -19.74 10.10 6.17
C SER A 352 -20.86 9.15 5.71
N GLY A 353 -21.00 7.98 6.33
CA GLY A 353 -21.88 6.89 5.87
C GLY A 353 -21.41 6.16 4.60
N ILE A 354 -20.32 6.59 3.94
CA ILE A 354 -19.77 5.93 2.75
C ILE A 354 -19.49 4.43 2.97
N PRO A 355 -18.92 4.00 4.11
CA PRO A 355 -18.65 2.58 4.36
C PRO A 355 -19.89 1.68 4.47
N ASP A 356 -21.08 2.26 4.60
CA ASP A 356 -22.30 1.50 4.85
C ASP A 356 -22.84 0.78 3.62
N VAL A 357 -22.36 1.07 2.41
CA VAL A 357 -22.77 0.36 1.17
C VAL A 357 -21.52 -0.04 0.40
N ALA A 358 -21.46 -1.29 -0.05
CA ALA A 358 -20.37 -1.73 -0.91
C ALA A 358 -20.58 -1.15 -2.33
N ASP A 359 -19.52 -0.58 -2.90
CA ASP A 359 -19.51 0.14 -4.20
C ASP A 359 -20.79 0.96 -4.46
N PRO A 360 -21.01 2.05 -3.71
CA PRO A 360 -22.25 2.83 -3.79
C PRO A 360 -22.45 3.52 -5.15
N LEU A 361 -21.42 3.54 -6.01
CA LEU A 361 -21.47 4.13 -7.35
C LEU A 361 -21.78 3.09 -8.44
N ALA A 362 -21.93 1.81 -8.09
CA ALA A 362 -22.30 0.79 -9.04
C ALA A 362 -23.66 1.08 -9.69
N GLY A 363 -23.67 1.17 -11.02
CA GLY A 363 -24.87 1.47 -11.81
C GLY A 363 -25.04 2.96 -12.17
N SER A 364 -24.16 3.84 -11.70
CA SER A 364 -24.07 5.20 -12.25
C SER A 364 -23.64 5.15 -13.72
N GLU A 365 -24.35 5.84 -14.60
CA GLU A 365 -24.05 5.82 -16.06
C GLU A 365 -22.70 6.46 -16.40
N TYR A 366 -22.28 7.43 -15.60
CA TYR A 366 -21.01 8.12 -15.80
C TYR A 366 -19.79 7.29 -15.36
N ILE A 367 -19.97 6.36 -14.41
CA ILE A 367 -18.90 5.62 -13.70
C ILE A 367 -18.79 4.17 -14.16
#